data_AF-A0A3M7P214-F1
#
_entry.id   AF-A0A3M7P214-F1
#
_cell.length_a   1.000
_cell.length_b   1.000
_cell.length_c   1.000
_cell.angle_alpha   90.00
_cell.angle_beta   90.00
_cell.angle_gamma   90.00
#
_symmetry.space_group_name_H-M   'P 1'
#
loop_
_entity.id
_entity.type
_entity.pdbx_description
1 polymer ?
#
loop_
_entity_poly.entity_id
_entity_poly.type
_entity_poly.pdbx_seq_one_letter_code
_entity_poly.pdbx_strand_id
1 'polypeptide(L)'
;MLNCKNLSYNSIKNCFIYLSSLENKNLNLTENDVLEISQENKKFYFSPQFFDSAKSQESIFLNGLYAKKLGLGDNSKLNVDFIHHESPIASSVTLKPVTEDDWQILELNLESDQILPIWIDSDLCIYL
;
A
#
# COMPACT_ATOMS: atom_id res chain seq x y z
N MET A 1 5.08 7.71 17.81
CA MET A 1 5.60 9.05 17.44
C MET A 1 5.43 9.13 15.94
N LEU A 2 4.51 9.97 15.43
CA LEU A 2 4.22 10.03 13.99
C LEU A 2 5.48 10.47 13.25
N ASN A 3 6.01 9.60 12.41
CA ASN A 3 7.17 9.92 11.58
C ASN A 3 6.64 10.53 10.29
N CYS A 4 6.93 11.81 10.07
CA CYS A 4 6.62 12.47 8.81
C CYS A 4 7.58 11.96 7.72
N LYS A 5 7.07 11.40 6.63
CA LYS A 5 7.85 10.90 5.49
C LYS A 5 7.41 11.54 4.18
N ASN A 6 8.34 11.68 3.25
CA ASN A 6 8.04 12.12 1.89
C ASN A 6 7.59 10.93 1.05
N LEU A 7 6.48 11.08 0.32
CA LEU A 7 6.08 10.10 -0.68
C LEU A 7 6.89 10.29 -1.96
N SER A 8 7.41 9.21 -2.52
CA SER A 8 8.00 9.22 -3.85
C SER A 8 7.37 8.15 -4.72
N TYR A 9 6.95 8.51 -5.92
CA TYR A 9 6.37 7.54 -6.83
C TYR A 9 7.38 6.50 -7.30
N ASN A 10 6.93 5.26 -7.45
CA ASN A 10 7.63 4.19 -8.13
C ASN A 10 6.77 3.62 -9.27
N SER A 11 7.36 2.73 -10.08
CA SER A 11 6.71 2.07 -11.21
C SER A 11 6.39 0.60 -10.94
N ILE A 12 6.42 0.17 -9.68
CA ILE A 12 6.33 -1.24 -9.31
C ILE A 12 4.86 -1.63 -9.30
N LYS A 13 4.52 -2.71 -10.01
CA LYS A 13 3.13 -3.09 -10.29
C LYS A 13 2.50 -3.86 -9.14
N ASN A 14 2.48 -3.27 -7.94
CA ASN A 14 1.78 -3.79 -6.78
C ASN A 14 1.40 -2.66 -5.82
N CYS A 15 0.50 -2.97 -4.89
CA CYS A 15 -0.03 -2.02 -3.92
C CYS A 15 0.78 -1.94 -2.62
N PHE A 16 1.98 -2.53 -2.58
CA PHE A 16 2.84 -2.43 -1.41
C PHE A 16 3.41 -1.02 -1.28
N ILE A 17 3.55 -0.59 -0.03
CA ILE A 17 4.35 0.58 0.27
C ILE A 17 5.76 0.15 0.62
N TYR A 18 6.72 0.85 0.06
CA TYR A 18 8.11 0.49 0.21
C TYR A 18 8.86 1.46 1.10
N LEU A 19 9.65 0.89 2.00
CA LEU A 19 10.51 1.56 2.96
C LEU A 19 11.98 1.28 2.61
N SER A 20 12.88 2.09 3.16
CA SER A 20 14.33 1.83 3.03
C SER A 20 14.72 0.62 3.90
N SER A 21 15.56 -0.29 3.40
CA SER A 21 16.04 -1.44 4.16
C SER A 21 16.80 -1.04 5.44
N LEU A 22 17.34 0.18 5.49
CA LEU A 22 17.94 0.77 6.68
C LEU A 22 16.93 0.98 7.81
N GLU A 23 15.64 1.13 7.50
CA GLU A 23 14.57 1.32 8.49
C GLU A 23 14.12 -0.01 9.10
N ASN A 24 14.16 -1.09 8.31
CA ASN A 24 13.77 -2.41 8.80
C ASN A 24 14.56 -2.82 10.05
N LYS A 25 15.87 -2.52 10.06
CA LYS A 25 16.75 -2.81 11.20
C LYS A 25 16.36 -2.10 12.49
N ASN A 26 15.70 -0.95 12.39
CA ASN A 26 15.31 -0.15 13.55
C ASN A 26 13.89 -0.45 14.01
N LEU A 27 13.02 -0.90 13.10
CA LEU A 27 11.58 -1.06 13.34
C LEU A 27 11.15 -2.50 13.61
N ASN A 28 12.01 -3.50 13.33
CA ASN A 28 11.72 -4.93 13.54
C ASN A 28 10.38 -5.37 12.96
N LEU A 29 10.08 -4.91 11.75
CA LEU A 29 8.78 -5.14 11.13
C LEU A 29 8.64 -6.58 10.67
N THR A 30 7.43 -7.12 10.82
CA THR A 30 7.04 -8.45 10.34
C THR A 30 6.02 -8.36 9.21
N GLU A 31 5.75 -9.48 8.54
CA GLU A 31 4.75 -9.56 7.47
C GLU A 31 3.32 -9.24 7.92
N ASN A 32 3.06 -9.30 9.23
CA ASN A 32 1.76 -8.99 9.82
C ASN A 32 1.60 -7.52 10.22
N ASP A 33 2.66 -6.73 10.09
CA ASP A 33 2.62 -5.33 10.45
C ASP A 33 2.01 -4.51 9.33
N VAL A 34 1.27 -3.47 9.72
CA VAL A 34 0.58 -2.58 8.80
C VAL A 34 1.12 -1.18 8.97
N LEU A 35 1.36 -0.51 7.84
CA LEU A 35 1.71 0.89 7.81
C LEU A 35 0.44 1.72 7.64
N GLU A 36 0.12 2.54 8.65
CA GLU A 36 -0.91 3.55 8.56
C GLU A 36 -0.30 4.84 8.00
N ILE A 37 -0.88 5.33 6.90
CA ILE A 37 -0.65 6.68 6.40
C ILE A 37 -1.84 7.54 6.80
N SER A 38 -1.58 8.72 7.36
CA SER A 38 -2.59 9.76 7.49
C SER A 38 -2.20 11.03 6.75
N GLN A 39 -3.16 11.58 6.01
CA GLN A 39 -3.06 12.89 5.38
C GLN A 39 -4.40 13.59 5.52
N GLU A 40 -4.38 14.78 6.12
CA GLU A 40 -5.59 15.53 6.46
C GLU A 40 -6.55 14.69 7.33
N ASN A 41 -7.74 14.37 6.82
CA ASN A 41 -8.76 13.56 7.49
C ASN A 41 -8.89 12.15 6.91
N LYS A 42 -7.94 11.72 6.07
CA LYS A 42 -7.94 10.38 5.46
C LYS A 42 -6.85 9.51 6.07
N LYS A 43 -7.18 8.23 6.22
CA LYS A 43 -6.26 7.17 6.64
C LYS A 43 -6.21 6.10 5.57
N PHE A 44 -5.02 5.58 5.33
CA PHE A 44 -4.77 4.52 4.38
C PHE A 44 -3.88 3.46 5.04
N TYR A 45 -4.14 2.20 4.73
CA TYR A 45 -3.47 1.06 5.33
C TYR A 45 -2.74 0.27 4.25
N PHE A 46 -1.46 0.00 4.46
CA PHE A 46 -0.62 -0.68 3.50
C PHE A 46 0.21 -1.77 4.17
N SER A 47 0.41 -2.86 3.43
CA SER A 47 1.46 -3.83 3.78
C SER A 47 2.83 -3.25 3.41
N PRO A 48 3.74 -3.07 4.38
CA PRO A 48 5.07 -2.55 4.13
C PRO A 48 5.96 -3.60 3.47
N GLN A 49 6.82 -3.14 2.57
CA GLN A 49 7.89 -3.91 1.94
C GLN A 49 9.18 -3.10 1.99
N PHE A 50 10.32 -3.75 1.79
CA PHE A 50 11.62 -3.08 1.85
C PHE A 50 12.36 -3.18 0.54
N PHE A 51 13.01 -2.10 0.14
CA PHE A 51 14.02 -2.14 -0.92
C PHE A 51 15.41 -1.98 -0.35
N ASP A 52 16.31 -2.82 -0.84
CA ASP A 52 17.75 -2.64 -0.68
C ASP A 52 18.21 -1.54 -1.63
N SER A 53 17.96 -0.30 -1.22
CA SER A 53 18.43 0.88 -1.93
C SER A 53 18.99 1.86 -0.91
N ALA A 54 20.10 2.52 -1.25
CA ALA A 54 20.72 3.57 -0.44
C ALA A 54 19.85 4.85 -0.33
N LYS A 55 18.54 4.72 -0.55
CA LYS A 55 17.59 5.82 -0.49
C LYS A 55 17.33 6.21 0.96
N SER A 56 17.04 7.50 1.14
CA SER A 56 16.82 8.14 2.43
C SER A 56 15.76 7.40 3.26
N GLN A 57 16.02 7.26 4.56
CA GLN A 57 15.03 6.78 5.55
C GLN A 57 13.83 7.74 5.68
N GLU A 58 13.90 8.94 5.13
CA GLU A 58 12.82 9.93 5.18
C GLU A 58 11.76 9.74 4.08
N SER A 59 11.93 8.75 3.19
CA SER A 59 11.06 8.55 2.03
C SER A 59 10.36 7.19 2.05
N ILE A 60 9.09 7.20 1.65
CA ILE A 60 8.29 6.01 1.35
C ILE A 60 7.96 5.98 -0.13
N PHE A 61 7.80 4.78 -0.71
CA PHE A 61 7.55 4.64 -2.13
C PHE A 61 6.26 3.87 -2.41
N LEU A 62 5.41 4.43 -3.27
CA LEU A 62 4.17 3.80 -3.73
C LEU A 62 4.09 3.91 -5.23
N ASN A 63 3.41 2.97 -5.88
CA ASN A 63 3.13 3.08 -7.31
C ASN A 63 2.40 4.40 -7.60
N GLY A 64 2.89 5.17 -8.58
CA GLY A 64 2.34 6.49 -8.89
C GLY A 64 0.87 6.47 -9.35
N LEU A 65 0.40 5.39 -9.98
CA LEU A 65 -1.01 5.24 -10.36
C LEU A 65 -1.90 5.07 -9.12
N TYR A 66 -1.46 4.25 -8.16
CA TYR A 66 -2.21 4.01 -6.92
C TYR A 66 -2.19 5.23 -6.00
N ALA A 67 -1.04 5.89 -5.87
CA ALA A 67 -0.93 7.15 -5.13
C ALA A 67 -1.88 8.21 -5.68
N LYS A 68 -1.90 8.43 -7.01
CA LYS A 68 -2.81 9.38 -7.65
C LYS A 68 -4.28 9.06 -7.40
N LYS A 69 -4.66 7.77 -7.45
CA LYS A 69 -6.04 7.34 -7.20
C LYS A 69 -6.49 7.61 -5.77
N LEU A 70 -5.58 7.51 -4.80
CA LEU A 70 -5.81 7.88 -3.40
C LEU A 70 -5.77 9.40 -3.15
N GLY A 71 -5.42 10.20 -4.17
CA GLY A 71 -5.22 11.65 -4.04
C GLY A 71 -3.88 12.04 -3.41
N LEU A 72 -2.93 11.12 -3.30
CA LEU A 72 -1.61 11.36 -2.72
C LEU A 72 -0.65 11.93 -3.77
N GLY A 73 -0.12 13.12 -3.53
CA GLY A 73 0.82 13.79 -4.43
C GLY A 73 2.26 13.25 -4.33
N ASP A 74 2.99 13.26 -5.43
CA ASP A 74 4.43 12.98 -5.40
C ASP A 74 5.16 14.05 -4.59
N ASN A 75 6.15 13.64 -3.80
CA ASN A 75 6.88 14.45 -2.82
C ASN A 75 6.00 15.08 -1.73
N SER A 76 4.78 14.60 -1.55
CA SER A 76 3.91 15.02 -0.45
C SER A 76 4.43 14.51 0.89
N LYS A 77 4.23 15.30 1.94
CA LYS A 77 4.54 14.90 3.31
C LYS A 77 3.36 14.16 3.91
N LEU A 78 3.63 12.97 4.40
CA LEU A 78 2.65 12.06 4.96
C LEU A 78 3.02 11.72 6.40
N ASN A 79 2.02 11.64 7.26
CA ASN A 79 2.21 11.12 8.59
C ASN A 79 2.16 9.60 8.52
N VAL A 80 3.17 8.94 9.08
CA VAL A 80 3.30 7.49 9.06
C VAL A 80 3.32 6.96 10.48
N ASP A 81 2.53 5.92 10.71
CA ASP A 81 2.53 5.12 11.94
C ASP A 81 2.56 3.62 11.61
N PHE A 82 3.05 2.83 12.56
CA PHE A 82 3.13 1.37 12.42
C PHE A 82 2.18 0.70 13.42
N ILE A 83 1.32 -0.17 12.89
CA ILE A 83 0.44 -1.02 13.68
C ILE A 83 1.12 -2.39 13.73
N HIS A 84 1.73 -2.68 14.87
CA HIS A 84 2.48 -3.92 15.09
C HIS A 84 1.57 -5.03 15.60
N HIS A 85 1.68 -6.24 15.03
CA HIS A 85 1.12 -7.50 15.55
C HIS A 85 -0.36 -7.53 15.98
N GLU A 86 -1.15 -6.51 15.67
CA GLU A 86 -2.53 -6.33 16.15
C GLU A 86 -3.56 -6.28 15.02
N SER A 87 -3.13 -6.44 13.76
CA SER A 87 -4.05 -6.40 12.62
C SER A 87 -4.95 -7.65 12.60
N PRO A 88 -6.27 -7.49 12.72
CA PRO A 88 -7.19 -8.62 12.68
C PRO A 88 -7.14 -9.28 11.29
N ILE A 89 -7.03 -10.60 11.28
CA ILE A 89 -7.06 -11.37 10.04
C ILE A 89 -8.49 -11.34 9.48
N ALA A 90 -8.63 -10.84 8.25
CA ALA A 90 -9.92 -10.89 7.55
C ALA A 90 -10.31 -12.35 7.26
N SER A 91 -11.44 -12.81 7.81
CA SER A 91 -11.95 -14.17 7.57
C SER A 91 -12.55 -14.33 6.17
N SER A 92 -13.03 -13.23 5.59
CA SER A 92 -13.53 -13.15 4.23
C SER A 92 -13.46 -11.71 3.74
N VAL A 93 -13.34 -11.52 2.44
CA VAL A 93 -13.40 -10.22 1.78
C VAL A 93 -14.36 -10.29 0.61
N THR A 94 -15.25 -9.30 0.50
CA THR A 94 -16.13 -9.14 -0.67
C THR A 94 -15.53 -8.10 -1.59
N LEU A 95 -15.38 -8.45 -2.86
CA LEU A 95 -14.74 -7.61 -3.87
C LEU A 95 -15.75 -7.27 -4.96
N LYS A 96 -15.63 -6.07 -5.53
CA LYS A 96 -16.42 -5.64 -6.68
C LYS A 96 -15.52 -4.92 -7.71
N PRO A 97 -15.47 -5.40 -8.96
CA PRO A 97 -14.88 -4.67 -10.08
C PRO A 97 -15.43 -3.25 -10.22
N VAL A 98 -14.58 -2.32 -10.64
CA VAL A 98 -14.93 -0.90 -10.72
C VAL A 98 -15.85 -0.62 -11.91
N THR A 99 -15.63 -1.32 -13.03
CA THR A 99 -16.37 -1.16 -14.28
C THR A 99 -16.90 -2.50 -14.81
N GLU A 100 -17.79 -2.44 -15.80
CA GLU A 100 -18.26 -3.63 -16.53
C GLU A 100 -17.12 -4.31 -17.30
N ASP A 101 -16.20 -3.52 -17.87
CA ASP A 101 -14.99 -4.05 -18.51
C ASP A 101 -14.11 -4.79 -17.49
N ASP A 102 -13.94 -4.25 -16.29
CA ASP A 102 -13.21 -4.94 -15.20
C ASP A 102 -13.91 -6.24 -14.78
N TRP A 103 -15.25 -6.30 -14.87
CA TRP A 103 -16.03 -7.51 -14.60
C TRP A 103 -15.74 -8.58 -15.66
N GLN A 104 -15.76 -8.21 -16.94
CA GLN A 104 -15.41 -9.12 -18.04
C GLN A 104 -13.97 -9.60 -17.94
N ILE A 105 -13.02 -8.70 -17.62
CA ILE A 105 -11.61 -9.06 -17.41
C ILE A 105 -11.51 -10.06 -16.26
N LEU A 106 -12.20 -9.82 -15.14
CA LEU A 106 -12.18 -10.74 -14.00
C LEU A 106 -12.68 -12.13 -14.43
N GLU A 107 -13.86 -12.20 -15.06
CA GLU A 107 -14.46 -13.46 -15.53
C GLU A 107 -13.54 -14.25 -16.47
N LEU A 108 -12.83 -13.56 -17.37
CA LEU A 108 -11.88 -14.16 -18.32
C LEU A 108 -10.57 -14.63 -17.66
N ASN A 109 -10.23 -14.12 -16.48
CA ASN A 109 -8.96 -14.39 -15.79
C ASN A 109 -9.11 -15.17 -14.47
N LEU A 110 -10.32 -15.67 -14.16
CA LEU A 110 -10.61 -16.44 -12.92
C LEU A 110 -9.70 -17.67 -12.73
N GLU A 111 -9.16 -18.25 -13.80
CA GLU A 111 -8.27 -19.41 -13.75
C GLU A 111 -6.77 -19.04 -13.79
N SER A 112 -6.44 -17.76 -13.76
CA SER A 112 -5.04 -17.32 -13.76
C SER A 112 -4.58 -16.99 -12.34
N ASP A 113 -3.35 -17.42 -11.99
CA ASP A 113 -2.65 -17.01 -10.75
C ASP A 113 -2.23 -15.51 -10.79
N GLN A 114 -3.02 -14.65 -11.43
CA GLN A 114 -2.68 -13.25 -11.59
C GLN A 114 -3.08 -12.44 -10.36
N ILE A 115 -2.07 -11.78 -9.82
CA ILE A 115 -2.23 -10.85 -8.72
C ILE A 115 -2.82 -9.54 -9.25
N LEU A 116 -4.06 -9.24 -8.86
CA LEU A 116 -4.80 -8.07 -9.32
C LEU A 116 -4.88 -7.01 -8.22
N PRO A 117 -4.64 -5.72 -8.54
CA PRO A 117 -4.87 -4.63 -7.61
C PRO A 117 -6.38 -4.42 -7.43
N ILE A 118 -6.92 -4.79 -6.26
CA ILE A 118 -8.35 -4.69 -6.00
C ILE A 118 -8.64 -3.52 -5.09
N TRP A 119 -9.62 -2.70 -5.45
CA TRP A 119 -10.03 -1.52 -4.69
C TRP A 119 -11.31 -1.81 -3.91
N ILE A 120 -11.31 -1.51 -2.61
CA ILE A 120 -12.53 -1.49 -1.79
C ILE A 120 -12.81 -0.03 -1.42
N ASP A 121 -13.96 0.48 -1.85
CA ASP A 121 -14.53 1.79 -1.48
C ASP A 121 -13.56 2.99 -1.55
N SER A 122 -12.59 2.95 -2.47
CA SER A 122 -11.56 3.98 -2.73
C SER A 122 -10.41 4.07 -1.74
N ASP A 123 -10.43 3.34 -0.61
CA ASP A 123 -9.53 3.57 0.52
C ASP A 123 -8.60 2.37 0.83
N LEU A 124 -8.85 1.20 0.25
CA LEU A 124 -8.07 0.00 0.51
C LEU A 124 -7.71 -0.73 -0.80
N CYS A 125 -6.41 -0.95 -1.03
CA CYS A 125 -5.93 -1.84 -2.08
C CYS A 125 -5.46 -3.17 -1.47
N ILE A 126 -6.04 -4.28 -1.94
CA ILE A 126 -5.66 -5.63 -1.49
C ILE A 126 -4.82 -6.28 -2.58
N TYR A 127 -3.77 -6.98 -2.14
CA TYR A 127 -2.94 -7.86 -2.94
C TYR A 127 -3.38 -9.30 -2.62
N LEU A 128 -3.85 -10.04 -3.63
CA LEU A 128 -4.11 -11.48 -3.55
C LEU A 128 -3.12 -12.21 -4.43
#